data_AF-A6T051-F1
#
_entry.id   AF-A6T051-F1
#
_cell.length_a   1.000
_cell.length_b   1.000
_cell.length_c   1.000
_cell.angle_alpha   90.00
_cell.angle_beta   90.00
_cell.angle_gamma   90.00
#
_symmetry.space_group_name_H-M   'P 1'
#
loop_
_entity.id
_entity.type
_entity.pdbx_description
1 polymer ?
#
loop_
_entity_poly.entity_id
_entity_poly.type
_entity_poly.pdbx_seq_one_letter_code
_entity_poly.pdbx_strand_id
1 'polypeptide(L)'
;MSDLKQQSSTSTDWPAGAIPERWVRSLFEKMLFTYGSKFADQWKGIDPEGLKRHWAAELGAFSPDELKAGVAKLKDSDWPPSLSQFQKMCKIERQEPAHVLALPAPRSQNADKEAKEMISKLGADEILKPKTDHKLWAKRIVKKSKQPLHGLSALQIRFAKDALNMQEPA
;
A
#
# COMPACT_ATOMS: atom_id res chain seq x y z
N MET A 1 -25.37 26.34 59.87
CA MET A 1 -24.47 27.09 58.97
C MET A 1 -23.56 26.06 58.34
N SER A 2 -23.92 25.62 57.14
CA SER A 2 -23.30 24.47 56.49
C SER A 2 -22.06 24.93 55.75
N ASP A 3 -20.90 24.45 56.17
CA ASP A 3 -19.63 24.58 55.46
C ASP A 3 -19.73 23.88 54.09
N LEU A 4 -20.01 24.66 53.05
CA LEU A 4 -19.85 24.28 51.66
C LEU A 4 -18.35 24.26 51.35
N LYS A 5 -17.69 23.17 51.74
CA LYS A 5 -16.31 22.91 51.38
C LYS A 5 -16.25 22.71 49.87
N GLN A 6 -15.83 23.77 49.17
CA GLN A 6 -15.45 23.73 47.77
C GLN A 6 -14.42 22.61 47.59
N GLN A 7 -14.86 21.48 47.06
CA GLN A 7 -13.99 20.40 46.61
C GLN A 7 -13.42 20.84 45.27
N SER A 8 -12.34 21.64 45.31
CA SER A 8 -11.42 21.75 44.20
C SER A 8 -10.69 20.41 44.07
N SER A 9 -11.28 19.51 43.28
CA SER A 9 -10.74 18.18 42.99
C SER A 9 -9.32 18.30 42.47
N THR A 10 -8.40 17.80 43.28
CA THR A 10 -6.96 17.75 43.06
C THR A 10 -6.61 16.76 41.95
N SER A 11 -5.56 17.13 41.20
CA SER A 11 -4.91 16.50 40.04
C SER A 11 -4.34 15.07 40.27
N THR A 12 -4.83 14.31 41.24
CA THR A 12 -4.10 13.15 41.81
C THR A 12 -4.27 11.81 41.07
N ASP A 13 -5.26 11.66 40.18
CA ASP A 13 -5.58 10.37 39.54
C ASP A 13 -5.31 10.34 38.03
N TRP A 14 -4.38 11.16 37.53
CA TRP A 14 -4.06 11.13 36.10
C TRP A 14 -3.29 9.85 35.76
N PRO A 15 -3.71 9.08 34.73
CA PRO A 15 -3.07 7.80 34.43
C PRO A 15 -1.61 7.97 34.00
N ALA A 16 -0.71 7.12 34.51
CA ALA A 16 0.69 7.09 34.09
C ALA A 16 0.81 6.63 32.63
N GLY A 17 1.51 7.39 31.80
CA GLY A 17 1.63 7.14 30.35
C GLY A 17 0.53 7.79 29.50
N ALA A 18 -0.41 8.51 30.12
CA ALA A 18 -1.40 9.30 29.41
C ALA A 18 -0.84 10.64 28.91
N ILE A 19 -1.45 11.18 27.86
CA ILE A 19 -1.14 12.52 27.38
C ILE A 19 -1.45 13.59 28.44
N PRO A 20 -0.83 14.79 28.41
CA PRO A 20 -1.05 15.82 29.41
C PRO A 20 -2.51 16.32 29.48
N GLU A 21 -3.04 16.53 30.68
CA GLU A 21 -4.42 17.00 30.90
C GLU A 21 -4.78 18.27 30.13
N ARG A 22 -3.86 19.25 30.12
CA ARG A 22 -4.02 20.50 29.36
C ARG A 22 -4.36 20.25 27.89
N TRP A 23 -3.79 19.21 27.30
CA TRP A 23 -3.97 18.90 25.89
C TRP A 23 -5.37 18.33 25.64
N VAL A 24 -5.83 17.40 26.48
CA VAL A 24 -7.18 16.83 26.38
C VAL A 24 -8.23 17.92 26.60
N ARG A 25 -8.01 18.82 27.56
CA ARG A 25 -8.91 19.95 27.80
C ARG A 25 -9.02 20.84 26.55
N SER A 26 -7.89 21.22 25.96
CA SER A 26 -7.89 22.01 24.71
C SER A 26 -8.52 21.28 23.53
N LEU A 27 -8.39 19.94 23.44
CA LEU A 27 -9.07 19.14 22.42
C LEU A 27 -10.59 19.21 22.58
N PHE A 28 -11.09 19.01 23.80
CA PHE A 28 -12.52 19.05 24.11
C PHE A 28 -13.10 20.44 23.89
N GLU A 29 -12.39 21.50 24.30
CA GLU A 29 -12.76 22.88 24.00
C GLU A 29 -12.90 23.09 22.49
N LYS A 30 -11.91 22.64 21.70
CA LYS A 30 -11.96 22.75 20.23
C LYS A 30 -13.14 21.97 19.62
N MET A 31 -13.42 20.77 20.11
CA MET A 31 -14.59 19.99 19.67
C MET A 31 -15.91 20.67 20.03
N LEU A 32 -16.02 21.23 21.24
CA LEU A 32 -17.18 22.02 21.66
C LEU A 32 -17.37 23.27 20.79
N PHE A 33 -16.30 23.99 20.45
CA PHE A 33 -16.39 25.16 19.56
C PHE A 33 -16.75 24.79 18.11
N THR A 34 -16.36 23.60 17.65
CA THR A 34 -16.61 23.17 16.27
C THR A 34 -18.01 22.58 16.10
N TYR A 35 -18.45 21.74 17.04
CA TYR A 35 -19.69 20.95 16.93
C TYR A 35 -20.83 21.45 17.84
N GLY A 36 -20.53 22.28 18.82
CA GLY A 36 -21.52 22.85 19.75
C GLY A 36 -22.26 21.78 20.54
N SER A 37 -23.59 21.90 20.58
CA SER A 37 -24.47 21.02 21.36
C SER A 37 -24.35 19.56 20.95
N LYS A 38 -24.07 19.25 19.67
CA LYS A 38 -23.96 17.86 19.19
C LYS A 38 -22.91 17.06 19.95
N PHE A 39 -21.78 17.69 20.29
CA PHE A 39 -20.73 17.05 21.08
C PHE A 39 -21.16 16.90 22.54
N ALA A 40 -21.79 17.92 23.12
CA ALA A 40 -22.29 17.86 24.50
C ALA A 40 -23.40 16.80 24.67
N ASP A 41 -24.29 16.67 23.69
CA ASP A 41 -25.39 15.71 23.68
C ASP A 41 -24.88 14.27 23.59
N GLN A 42 -23.79 14.03 22.85
CA GLN A 42 -23.18 12.70 22.72
C GLN A 42 -22.67 12.14 24.06
N TRP A 43 -22.26 13.02 24.98
CA TRP A 43 -21.70 12.64 26.29
C TRP A 43 -22.60 13.06 27.45
N LYS A 44 -23.86 13.37 27.18
CA LYS A 44 -24.82 13.81 28.22
C LYS A 44 -25.04 12.70 29.24
N GLY A 45 -24.83 13.02 30.52
CA GLY A 45 -24.98 12.07 31.63
C GLY A 45 -23.73 11.24 31.95
N ILE A 46 -22.61 11.49 31.26
CA ILE A 46 -21.31 10.88 31.56
C ILE A 46 -20.48 11.86 32.39
N ASP A 47 -19.72 11.34 33.35
CA ASP A 47 -18.79 12.15 34.15
C ASP A 47 -17.69 12.78 33.25
N PRO A 48 -17.64 14.12 33.12
CA PRO A 48 -16.71 14.78 32.22
C PRO A 48 -15.23 14.58 32.62
N GLU A 49 -14.94 14.42 33.91
CA GLU A 49 -13.56 14.19 34.37
C GLU A 49 -13.11 12.76 34.07
N GLY A 50 -13.93 11.75 34.36
CA GLY A 50 -13.69 10.36 33.96
C GLY A 50 -13.54 10.20 32.45
N LEU A 51 -14.36 10.92 31.65
CA LEU A 51 -14.27 10.90 30.20
C LEU A 51 -12.92 11.45 29.69
N LYS A 52 -12.46 12.59 30.23
CA LYS A 52 -11.15 13.16 29.88
C LYS A 52 -10.01 12.21 30.25
N ARG A 53 -10.06 11.57 31.43
CA ARG A 53 -9.06 10.59 31.86
C ARG A 53 -9.02 9.37 30.95
N HIS A 54 -10.18 8.85 30.55
CA HIS A 54 -10.28 7.74 29.61
C HIS A 54 -9.68 8.10 28.25
N TRP A 55 -10.02 9.27 27.70
CA TRP A 55 -9.42 9.78 26.46
C TRP A 55 -7.91 9.96 26.59
N ALA A 56 -7.43 10.45 27.73
CA ALA A 56 -6.01 10.66 27.96
C ALA A 56 -5.20 9.36 27.95
N ALA A 57 -5.70 8.32 28.59
CA ALA A 57 -5.06 7.00 28.61
C ALA A 57 -5.01 6.39 27.20
N GLU A 58 -6.13 6.43 26.49
CA GLU A 58 -6.28 5.87 25.15
C GLU A 58 -5.45 6.62 24.09
N LEU A 59 -5.26 7.94 24.25
CA LEU A 59 -4.43 8.75 23.36
C LEU A 59 -2.94 8.74 23.75
N GLY A 60 -2.58 8.16 24.90
CA GLY A 60 -1.18 8.00 25.34
C GLY A 60 -0.33 7.14 24.39
N ALA A 61 -0.95 6.27 23.60
CA ALA A 61 -0.26 5.42 22.63
C ALA A 61 0.16 6.13 21.34
N PHE A 62 -0.27 7.38 21.11
CA PHE A 62 -0.03 8.12 19.88
C PHE A 62 1.06 9.17 20.05
N SER A 63 1.81 9.42 18.98
CA SER A 63 2.79 10.50 18.94
C SER A 63 2.12 11.88 18.86
N PRO A 64 2.78 12.96 19.32
CA PRO A 64 2.25 14.31 19.22
C PRO A 64 1.89 14.75 17.79
N ASP A 65 2.60 14.22 16.78
CA ASP A 65 2.36 14.60 15.39
C ASP A 65 1.17 13.86 14.77
N GLU A 66 0.94 12.60 15.15
CA GLU A 66 -0.30 11.86 14.82
C GLU A 66 -1.54 12.54 15.42
N LEU A 67 -1.43 13.00 16.67
CA LEU A 67 -2.51 13.72 17.33
C LEU A 67 -2.81 15.06 16.64
N LYS A 68 -1.79 15.83 16.22
CA LYS A 68 -1.99 17.06 15.43
C LYS A 68 -2.66 16.76 14.09
N ALA A 69 -2.26 15.68 13.42
CA ALA A 69 -2.87 15.25 12.16
C ALA A 69 -4.35 14.89 12.35
N GLY A 70 -4.68 14.16 13.42
CA GLY A 70 -6.07 13.88 13.79
C GLY A 70 -6.89 15.15 14.04
N VAL A 71 -6.34 16.13 14.77
CA VAL A 71 -6.99 17.43 15.03
C VAL A 71 -7.20 18.26 13.76
N ALA A 72 -6.31 18.12 12.77
CA ALA A 72 -6.47 18.77 11.46
C ALA A 72 -7.67 18.17 10.71
N LYS A 73 -7.80 16.83 10.68
CA LYS A 73 -8.92 16.11 10.04
C LYS A 73 -10.28 16.38 10.66
N LEU A 74 -10.35 16.82 11.93
CA LEU A 74 -11.62 17.23 12.57
C LEU A 74 -12.33 18.35 11.80
N LYS A 75 -11.59 19.23 11.12
CA LYS A 75 -12.19 20.34 10.37
C LYS A 75 -13.03 19.87 9.18
N ASP A 76 -12.73 18.70 8.64
CA ASP A 76 -13.38 18.15 7.45
C ASP A 76 -14.59 17.27 7.80
N SER A 77 -14.88 17.08 9.09
CA SER A 77 -15.98 16.22 9.54
C SER A 77 -17.16 17.04 10.03
N ASP A 78 -18.36 16.73 9.52
CA ASP A 78 -19.62 17.41 9.88
C ASP A 78 -20.20 16.99 11.24
N TRP A 79 -19.74 15.86 11.79
CA TRP A 79 -20.24 15.28 13.03
C TRP A 79 -19.11 15.09 14.06
N PRO A 80 -19.39 15.30 15.36
CA PRO A 80 -18.42 15.04 16.42
C PRO A 80 -17.98 13.57 16.42
N PRO A 81 -16.67 13.28 16.31
CA PRO A 81 -16.21 11.91 16.31
C PRO A 81 -16.20 11.31 17.71
N SER A 82 -16.47 10.01 17.79
CA SER A 82 -16.20 9.24 19.02
C SER A 82 -14.70 9.00 19.21
N LEU A 83 -14.30 8.55 20.40
CA LEU A 83 -12.89 8.26 20.72
C LEU A 83 -12.24 7.32 19.69
N SER A 84 -12.90 6.21 19.34
CA SER A 84 -12.38 5.25 18.37
C SER A 84 -12.28 5.84 16.96
N GLN A 85 -13.19 6.73 16.58
CA GLN A 85 -13.12 7.43 15.29
C GLN A 85 -11.94 8.42 15.30
N PHE A 86 -11.75 9.17 16.39
CA PHE A 86 -10.62 10.07 16.52
C PHE A 86 -9.28 9.32 16.50
N GLN A 87 -9.18 8.16 17.16
CA GLN A 87 -8.00 7.29 17.06
C GLN A 87 -7.70 6.87 15.61
N LYS A 88 -8.73 6.50 14.83
CA LYS A 88 -8.56 6.19 13.40
C LYS A 88 -8.08 7.39 12.59
N MET A 89 -8.54 8.60 12.91
CA MET A 89 -8.07 9.83 12.26
C MET A 89 -6.60 10.14 12.60
N CYS A 90 -6.18 9.88 13.84
CA CYS A 90 -4.81 10.09 14.31
C CYS A 90 -3.83 9.11 13.66
N LYS A 91 -4.26 7.87 13.37
CA LYS A 91 -3.43 6.92 12.64
C LYS A 91 -3.07 7.51 11.28
N ILE A 92 -1.77 7.63 11.04
CA ILE A 92 -1.26 7.78 9.68
C ILE A 92 -1.61 6.45 9.01
N GLU A 93 -2.60 6.50 8.12
CA GLU A 93 -2.93 5.36 7.28
C GLU A 93 -1.62 5.02 6.55
N ARG A 94 -1.03 3.88 6.90
CA ARG A 94 0.14 3.36 6.22
C ARG A 94 -0.28 3.26 4.77
N GLN A 95 0.14 4.20 3.95
CA GLN A 95 -0.02 4.06 2.52
C GLN A 95 0.75 2.79 2.19
N GLU A 96 0.00 1.74 1.85
CA GLU A 96 0.60 0.54 1.27
C GLU A 96 1.49 1.06 0.15
N PRO A 97 2.81 0.78 0.19
CA PRO A 97 3.72 1.31 -0.80
C PRO A 97 3.14 0.95 -2.15
N ALA A 98 2.92 1.96 -3.00
CA ALA A 98 2.38 1.77 -4.34
C ALA A 98 3.08 0.56 -4.94
N HIS A 99 2.30 -0.41 -5.45
CA HIS A 99 2.81 -1.68 -5.96
C HIS A 99 3.87 -1.41 -7.03
N VAL A 100 5.12 -1.36 -6.60
CA VAL A 100 6.25 -1.07 -7.47
C VAL A 100 6.55 -2.35 -8.22
N LEU A 101 6.69 -2.23 -9.54
CA LEU A 101 7.17 -3.31 -10.39
C LEU A 101 8.47 -3.84 -9.78
N ALA A 102 8.56 -5.17 -9.65
CA ALA A 102 9.70 -5.82 -9.03
C ALA A 102 11.00 -5.27 -9.62
N LEU A 103 11.97 -4.98 -8.75
CA LEU A 103 13.31 -4.58 -9.18
C LEU A 103 13.82 -5.61 -10.21
N PRO A 104 14.47 -5.16 -11.29
CA PRO A 104 15.08 -6.09 -12.22
C PRO A 104 16.07 -6.96 -11.45
N ALA A 105 16.05 -8.27 -11.73
CA ALA A 105 16.96 -9.20 -11.07
C ALA A 105 18.40 -8.69 -11.18
N PRO A 106 19.20 -8.74 -10.10
CA PRO A 106 20.56 -8.23 -10.10
C PRO A 106 21.35 -8.96 -11.20
N ARG A 107 21.70 -8.22 -12.25
CA ARG A 107 22.43 -8.78 -13.39
C ARG A 107 23.92 -8.82 -13.02
N SER A 108 24.41 -9.98 -12.59
CA SER A 108 25.86 -10.18 -12.49
C SER A 108 26.45 -10.14 -13.91
N GLN A 109 27.51 -9.36 -14.10
CA GLN A 109 28.20 -9.21 -15.39
C GLN A 109 28.71 -10.54 -15.94
N ASN A 110 28.90 -11.53 -15.07
CA ASN A 110 29.40 -12.85 -15.42
C ASN A 110 28.32 -13.95 -15.35
N ALA A 111 27.07 -13.63 -14.98
CA ALA A 111 26.00 -14.61 -14.85
C ALA A 111 25.84 -15.46 -16.11
N ASP A 112 25.93 -14.83 -17.29
CA ASP A 112 25.80 -15.52 -18.57
C ASP A 112 26.99 -16.45 -18.88
N LYS A 113 28.18 -16.14 -18.35
CA LYS A 113 29.39 -16.97 -18.52
C LYS A 113 29.41 -18.13 -17.53
N GLU A 114 29.16 -17.84 -16.25
CA GLU A 114 29.08 -18.82 -15.17
C GLU A 114 27.96 -19.84 -15.44
N ALA A 115 26.80 -19.40 -15.94
CA ALA A 115 25.71 -20.29 -16.34
C ALA A 115 26.14 -21.22 -17.48
N LYS A 116 26.83 -20.71 -18.51
CA LYS A 116 27.33 -21.54 -19.63
C LYS A 116 28.35 -22.57 -19.17
N GLU A 117 29.26 -22.18 -18.28
CA GLU A 117 30.23 -23.10 -17.69
C GLU A 117 29.56 -24.19 -16.85
N MET A 118 28.56 -23.83 -16.04
CA MET A 118 27.79 -24.81 -15.26
C MET A 118 26.98 -25.77 -16.14
N ILE A 119 26.31 -25.28 -17.17
CA ILE A 119 25.58 -26.11 -18.14
C ILE A 119 26.52 -27.12 -18.81
N SER A 120 27.73 -26.66 -19.18
CA SER A 120 28.75 -27.52 -19.79
C SER A 120 29.28 -28.57 -18.80
N LYS A 121 29.57 -28.17 -17.55
CA LYS A 121 30.01 -29.08 -16.48
C LYS A 121 28.97 -30.15 -16.13
N LEU A 122 27.69 -29.80 -16.20
CA LEU A 122 26.57 -30.70 -15.92
C LEU A 122 26.21 -31.60 -17.12
N GLY A 123 26.85 -31.42 -18.29
CA GLY A 123 26.52 -32.15 -19.51
C GLY A 123 25.08 -31.89 -20.01
N ALA A 124 24.46 -30.79 -19.57
CA ALA A 124 23.06 -30.49 -19.84
C ALA A 124 22.82 -29.83 -21.22
N ASP A 125 23.87 -29.68 -22.02
CA ASP A 125 23.83 -29.01 -23.33
C ASP A 125 22.83 -29.68 -24.29
N GLU A 126 22.73 -31.02 -24.27
CA GLU A 126 21.76 -31.75 -25.10
C GLU A 126 20.33 -31.67 -24.59
N ILE A 127 20.14 -31.51 -23.27
CA ILE A 127 18.82 -31.44 -22.63
C ILE A 127 18.13 -30.10 -22.95
N LEU A 128 18.93 -29.04 -23.07
CA LEU A 128 18.44 -27.69 -23.36
C LEU A 128 18.13 -27.47 -24.84
N LYS A 129 18.61 -28.32 -25.74
CA LYS A 129 18.27 -28.23 -27.17
C LYS A 129 16.80 -28.62 -27.34
N PRO A 130 15.98 -27.79 -28.01
CA PRO A 130 14.59 -28.14 -28.26
C PRO A 130 14.55 -29.44 -29.08
N LYS A 131 13.83 -30.45 -28.56
CA LYS A 131 13.68 -31.78 -29.19
C LYS A 131 13.14 -31.71 -30.63
N THR A 132 12.42 -30.63 -30.96
CA THR A 132 11.79 -30.44 -32.26
C THR A 132 12.13 -29.05 -32.80
N ASP A 133 12.47 -28.97 -34.08
CA ASP A 133 12.62 -27.69 -34.78
C ASP A 133 11.25 -27.02 -34.94
N HIS A 134 10.99 -26.00 -34.12
CA HIS A 134 9.75 -25.24 -34.14
C HIS A 134 9.55 -24.41 -35.43
N LYS A 135 10.55 -24.32 -36.31
CA LYS A 135 10.48 -23.61 -37.60
C LYS A 135 10.22 -24.54 -38.79
N LEU A 136 9.94 -25.83 -38.55
CA LEU A 136 9.62 -26.80 -39.61
C LEU A 136 8.42 -26.38 -40.46
N TRP A 137 7.39 -25.78 -39.84
CA TRP A 137 6.22 -25.29 -40.56
C TRP A 137 6.59 -24.22 -41.59
N ALA A 138 7.48 -23.28 -41.23
CA ALA A 138 7.93 -22.20 -42.09
C ALA A 138 8.78 -22.73 -43.26
N LYS A 139 9.70 -23.65 -42.98
CA LYS A 139 10.49 -24.35 -44.02
C LYS A 139 9.60 -25.07 -45.03
N ARG A 140 8.53 -25.72 -44.55
CA ARG A 140 7.55 -26.42 -45.41
C ARG A 140 6.78 -25.46 -46.31
N ILE A 141 6.37 -24.30 -45.79
CA ILE A 141 5.67 -23.27 -46.58
C ILE A 141 6.59 -22.69 -47.66
N VAL A 142 7.83 -22.35 -47.32
CA VAL A 142 8.82 -21.83 -48.30
C VAL A 142 9.16 -22.87 -49.37
N LYS A 143 9.23 -24.16 -49.00
CA LYS A 143 9.40 -25.24 -49.99
C LYS A 143 8.20 -25.35 -50.94
N LYS A 144 6.99 -25.23 -50.39
CA LYS A 144 5.74 -25.32 -51.15
C LYS A 144 5.50 -24.11 -52.05
N SER A 145 5.91 -22.90 -51.65
CA SER A 145 5.75 -21.68 -52.47
C SER A 145 6.54 -21.69 -53.78
N LYS A 146 7.56 -22.56 -53.90
CA LYS A 146 8.35 -22.75 -55.13
C LYS A 146 7.62 -23.57 -56.21
N GLN A 147 6.49 -24.20 -55.88
CA GLN A 147 5.71 -24.99 -56.82
C GLN A 147 4.67 -24.11 -57.55
N PRO A 148 4.38 -24.37 -58.83
CA PRO A 148 3.28 -23.70 -59.53
C PRO A 148 1.94 -24.11 -58.89
N LEU A 149 0.98 -23.17 -58.83
CA LEU A 149 -0.38 -23.40 -58.28
C LEU A 149 -0.40 -23.93 -56.84
N HIS A 150 0.53 -23.48 -56.00
CA HIS A 150 0.68 -23.94 -54.62
C HIS A 150 -0.46 -23.49 -53.67
N GLY A 151 -1.29 -22.51 -54.08
CA GLY A 151 -2.48 -22.08 -53.34
C GLY A 151 -2.21 -21.44 -51.97
N LEU A 152 -1.02 -20.88 -51.75
CA LEU A 152 -0.66 -20.19 -50.50
C LEU A 152 -0.92 -18.69 -50.65
N SER A 153 -1.41 -18.07 -49.58
CA SER A 153 -1.55 -16.62 -49.53
C SER A 153 -0.18 -15.94 -49.44
N ALA A 154 -0.05 -14.75 -50.04
CA ALA A 154 1.15 -13.93 -49.93
C ALA A 154 1.54 -13.65 -48.47
N LEU A 155 0.57 -13.52 -47.56
CA LEU A 155 0.82 -13.37 -46.12
C LEU A 155 1.47 -14.61 -45.49
N GLN A 156 1.03 -15.82 -45.88
CA GLN A 156 1.62 -17.06 -45.38
C GLN A 156 3.08 -17.21 -45.80
N ILE A 157 3.41 -16.79 -47.03
CA ILE A 157 4.78 -16.79 -47.55
C ILE A 157 5.63 -15.77 -46.79
N ARG A 158 5.11 -14.54 -46.57
CA ARG A 158 5.81 -13.49 -45.81
C ARG A 158 6.09 -13.94 -44.38
N PHE A 159 5.09 -14.41 -43.65
CA PHE A 159 5.28 -14.87 -42.27
C PHE A 159 6.21 -16.08 -42.16
N ALA A 160 6.20 -16.98 -43.15
CA ALA A 160 7.16 -18.08 -43.19
C ALA A 160 8.60 -17.59 -43.46
N LYS A 161 8.79 -16.61 -44.35
CA LYS A 161 10.10 -15.98 -44.59
C LYS A 161 10.58 -15.21 -43.35
N ASP A 162 9.72 -14.43 -42.69
CA ASP A 162 10.04 -13.68 -41.47
C ASP A 162 10.43 -14.59 -40.31
N ALA A 163 9.69 -15.69 -40.10
CA ALA A 163 10.03 -16.68 -39.07
C ALA A 163 11.42 -17.32 -39.29
N LEU A 164 11.90 -17.36 -40.54
CA LEU A 164 13.23 -17.83 -40.93
C LEU A 164 14.27 -16.71 -41.05
N ASN A 165 13.91 -15.46 -40.73
CA ASN A 165 14.73 -14.26 -40.94
C ASN A 165 15.21 -14.08 -42.39
N MET A 166 14.43 -14.56 -43.37
CA MET A 166 14.70 -14.47 -44.82
C MET A 166 14.10 -13.19 -45.42
N GLN A 167 14.24 -12.05 -44.74
CA GLN A 167 13.72 -10.78 -45.23
C GLN A 167 14.33 -10.46 -46.60
N GLU A 168 13.48 -10.23 -47.61
CA GLU A 168 13.89 -9.53 -48.82
C GLU A 168 14.04 -8.05 -48.46
N PRO A 169 15.16 -7.39 -48.84
CA PRO A 169 15.33 -5.96 -48.60
C PRO A 169 14.17 -5.21 -49.27
N ALA A 170 13.61 -4.24 -48.55
CA ALA A 170 12.52 -3.39 -48.98
C ALA A 170 12.90 -2.52 -50.19
#